data_AF-A0AAW1L6M2-F1
#
_entry.id   AF-A0AAW1L6M2-F1
#
_cell.length_a   1.000
_cell.length_b   1.000
_cell.length_c   1.000
_cell.angle_alpha   90.00
_cell.angle_beta   90.00
_cell.angle_gamma   90.00
#
_symmetry.space_group_name_H-M   'P 1'
#
loop_
_entity.id
_entity.type
_entity.pdbx_description
1 polymer ?
#
loop_
_entity_poly.entity_id
_entity_poly.type
_entity_poly.pdbx_seq_one_letter_code
_entity_poly.pdbx_strand_id
1 'polypeptide(L)'
;MVATPCTMSVNRKAEEAIGSSKKKRKVITLEEKLAIIAKHETGDTNAKIGRNLKMNESTIGHIIQHADQYKKQGKGASTSTAFQTTRNRTIFVIEMEGLLLVWIDDCNQKRISISLMAIKAKAISLFGCLKEKEENQEKEETCFASSG
;
A
#
# COMPACT_ATOMS: atom_id res chain seq x y z
N MET A 1 -35.00 59.65 -23.94
CA MET A 1 -34.87 58.96 -22.64
C MET A 1 -36.03 58.00 -22.50
N VAL A 2 -35.81 56.71 -22.72
CA VAL A 2 -36.79 55.67 -22.37
C VAL A 2 -36.05 54.65 -21.52
N ALA A 3 -36.43 54.59 -20.24
CA ALA A 3 -35.91 53.60 -19.30
C ALA A 3 -36.67 52.29 -19.52
N THR A 4 -35.93 51.21 -19.80
CA THR A 4 -36.49 49.85 -19.81
C THR A 4 -36.10 49.16 -18.49
N PRO A 5 -37.06 48.57 -17.76
CA PRO A 5 -36.82 48.00 -16.44
C PRO A 5 -36.17 46.61 -16.51
N CYS A 6 -35.35 46.33 -15.48
CA CYS A 6 -34.74 45.05 -15.18
C CYS A 6 -35.82 44.04 -14.72
N THR A 7 -35.91 42.88 -15.38
CA THR A 7 -36.68 41.73 -14.89
C THR A 7 -35.72 40.61 -14.48
N MET A 8 -35.52 40.49 -13.18
CA MET A 8 -35.01 39.28 -12.54
C MET A 8 -36.12 38.22 -12.58
N SER A 9 -35.85 36.99 -13.03
CA SER A 9 -36.58 35.82 -12.52
C SER A 9 -36.09 34.44 -13.01
N VAL A 10 -35.52 33.74 -12.02
CA VAL A 10 -35.67 32.31 -11.64
C VAL A 10 -35.34 31.16 -12.60
N ASN A 11 -34.32 30.41 -12.15
CA ASN A 11 -34.12 28.97 -12.28
C ASN A 11 -35.43 28.16 -12.34
N ARG A 12 -35.55 27.30 -13.35
CA ARG A 12 -36.33 26.06 -13.28
C ARG A 12 -35.51 24.89 -13.84
N LYS A 13 -34.97 24.14 -12.87
CA LYS A 13 -34.71 22.70 -12.85
C LYS A 13 -35.36 21.95 -14.03
N ALA A 14 -34.57 21.38 -14.93
CA ALA A 14 -34.98 20.27 -15.77
C ALA A 14 -34.30 19.02 -15.21
N GLU A 15 -35.14 18.16 -14.66
CA GLU A 15 -34.82 16.92 -13.98
C GLU A 15 -34.68 15.82 -15.04
N GLU A 16 -33.45 15.46 -15.40
CA GLU A 16 -33.20 14.12 -15.96
C GLU A 16 -32.71 13.22 -14.83
N ALA A 17 -33.66 12.46 -14.30
CA ALA A 17 -33.42 11.34 -13.41
C ALA A 17 -32.69 10.22 -14.16
N ILE A 18 -31.36 10.35 -14.31
CA ILE A 18 -30.52 9.21 -14.66
C ILE A 18 -30.24 8.46 -13.37
N GLY A 19 -30.96 7.35 -13.21
CA GLY A 19 -30.85 6.46 -12.05
C GLY A 19 -29.41 6.27 -11.60
N SER A 20 -29.19 6.50 -10.30
CA SER A 20 -27.90 6.33 -9.64
C SER A 20 -27.55 4.84 -9.57
N SER A 21 -27.21 4.27 -10.72
CA SER A 21 -26.46 3.03 -10.79
C SER A 21 -25.16 3.29 -10.04
N LYS A 22 -25.06 2.72 -8.83
CA LYS A 22 -23.87 2.83 -7.98
C LYS A 22 -22.67 2.48 -8.85
N LYS A 23 -21.82 3.48 -9.15
CA LYS A 23 -20.65 3.29 -10.00
C LYS A 23 -19.81 2.18 -9.36
N LYS A 24 -19.70 1.04 -10.05
CA LYS A 24 -18.88 -0.08 -9.58
C LYS A 24 -17.46 0.44 -9.40
N ARG A 25 -16.89 0.24 -8.22
CA ARG A 25 -15.51 0.64 -7.90
C ARG A 25 -14.59 -0.12 -8.85
N LYS A 26 -13.82 0.60 -9.67
CA LYS A 26 -12.74 0.01 -10.44
C LYS A 26 -11.62 -0.38 -9.48
N VAL A 27 -11.19 -1.64 -9.53
CA VAL A 27 -9.97 -2.10 -8.83
C VAL A 27 -8.79 -1.70 -9.71
N ILE A 28 -7.81 -0.99 -9.13
CA ILE A 28 -6.62 -0.51 -9.83
C ILE A 28 -5.43 -1.31 -9.32
N THR A 29 -4.76 -1.99 -10.24
CA THR A 29 -3.59 -2.84 -9.96
C THR A 29 -2.35 -1.99 -9.63
N LEU A 30 -1.34 -2.58 -8.98
CA LEU A 30 -0.08 -1.88 -8.68
C LEU A 30 0.62 -1.42 -9.97
N GLU A 31 0.60 -2.24 -11.01
CA GLU A 31 1.16 -1.93 -12.32
C GLU A 31 0.53 -0.68 -12.95
N GLU A 32 -0.80 -0.58 -12.94
CA GLU A 32 -1.51 0.60 -13.45
C GLU A 32 -1.14 1.88 -12.68
N LYS A 33 -0.96 1.77 -11.35
CA LYS A 33 -0.50 2.91 -10.53
C LYS A 33 0.91 3.35 -10.93
N LEU A 34 1.82 2.41 -11.16
CA LEU A 34 3.19 2.71 -11.61
C LEU A 34 3.20 3.33 -13.01
N ALA A 35 2.35 2.86 -13.92
CA ALA A 35 2.20 3.44 -15.26
C ALA A 35 1.68 4.89 -15.21
N ILE A 36 0.76 5.21 -14.29
CA ILE A 36 0.29 6.59 -14.06
C ILE A 36 1.44 7.47 -13.59
N ILE A 37 2.22 7.00 -12.63
CA ILE A 37 3.38 7.73 -12.10
C ILE A 37 4.39 8.01 -13.22
N ALA A 38 4.74 7.01 -14.03
CA ALA A 38 5.68 7.17 -15.14
C ALA A 38 5.22 8.21 -16.17
N LYS A 39 3.92 8.22 -16.53
CA LYS A 39 3.36 9.23 -17.45
C LYS A 39 3.39 10.64 -16.85
N HIS A 40 3.08 10.76 -15.57
CA HIS A 40 3.15 12.05 -14.88
C HIS A 40 4.60 12.58 -14.83
N GLU A 41 5.59 11.72 -14.58
CA GLU A 41 7.02 12.09 -14.61
C GLU A 41 7.51 12.48 -16.01
N THR A 42 6.91 11.90 -17.07
CA THR A 42 7.17 12.29 -18.46
C THR A 42 6.60 13.69 -18.79
N GLY A 43 5.81 14.28 -17.89
CA GLY A 43 5.23 15.63 -18.04
C GLY A 43 3.77 15.63 -18.55
N ASP A 44 3.10 14.48 -18.62
CA ASP A 44 1.68 14.44 -18.96
C ASP A 44 0.82 15.00 -17.82
N THR A 45 -0.10 15.90 -18.15
CA THR A 45 -1.07 16.44 -17.17
C THR A 45 -2.05 15.38 -16.70
N ASN A 46 -2.52 15.48 -15.45
CA ASN A 46 -3.52 14.56 -14.86
C ASN A 46 -4.76 14.37 -15.75
N ALA A 47 -5.27 15.45 -16.37
CA ALA A 47 -6.40 15.41 -17.29
C ALA A 47 -6.12 14.60 -18.57
N LYS A 48 -4.88 14.63 -19.08
CA LYS A 48 -4.46 13.83 -20.25
C LYS A 48 -4.35 12.36 -19.88
N ILE A 49 -3.76 12.06 -18.73
CA ILE A 49 -3.65 10.69 -18.19
C ILE A 49 -5.05 10.10 -17.93
N GLY A 50 -5.94 10.89 -17.33
CA GLY A 50 -7.33 10.48 -17.05
C GLY A 50 -8.13 10.18 -18.31
N ARG A 51 -7.98 11.00 -19.35
CA ARG A 51 -8.59 10.72 -20.66
C ARG A 51 -8.04 9.44 -21.29
N ASN A 52 -6.72 9.26 -21.28
CA ASN A 52 -6.07 8.09 -21.86
C ASN A 52 -6.44 6.78 -21.14
N LEU A 53 -6.53 6.80 -19.81
CA LEU A 53 -6.79 5.61 -18.98
C LEU A 53 -8.27 5.48 -18.55
N LYS A 54 -9.14 6.38 -19.01
CA LYS A 54 -10.56 6.49 -18.59
C LYS A 54 -10.71 6.42 -17.06
N MET A 55 -9.87 7.20 -16.38
CA MET A 55 -9.76 7.27 -14.93
C MET A 55 -10.12 8.68 -14.45
N ASN A 56 -10.67 8.79 -13.25
CA ASN A 56 -11.02 10.09 -12.70
C ASN A 56 -9.75 10.82 -12.24
N GLU A 57 -9.73 12.15 -12.39
CA GLU A 57 -8.55 12.96 -12.10
C GLU A 57 -8.18 12.95 -10.61
N SER A 58 -9.17 12.83 -9.72
CA SER A 58 -8.94 12.76 -8.27
C SER A 58 -8.20 11.48 -7.86
N THR A 59 -8.48 10.35 -8.51
CA THR A 59 -7.76 9.08 -8.30
C THR A 59 -6.33 9.20 -8.80
N ILE A 60 -6.11 9.86 -9.92
CA ILE A 60 -4.75 10.11 -10.43
C ILE A 60 -3.98 11.00 -9.47
N GLY A 61 -4.57 12.10 -9.01
CA GLY A 61 -3.97 12.98 -8.00
C GLY A 61 -3.62 12.23 -6.72
N HIS A 62 -4.52 11.38 -6.24
CA HIS A 62 -4.24 10.52 -5.08
C HIS A 62 -3.11 9.52 -5.35
N ILE A 63 -3.04 8.91 -6.54
CA ILE A 63 -1.95 8.00 -6.89
C ILE A 63 -0.60 8.72 -6.91
N ILE A 64 -0.56 9.94 -7.48
CA ILE A 64 0.65 10.76 -7.54
C ILE A 64 1.09 11.19 -6.14
N GLN A 65 0.15 11.59 -5.27
CA GLN A 65 0.45 11.93 -3.87
C GLN A 65 1.15 10.79 -3.12
N HIS A 66 0.79 9.55 -3.44
CA HIS A 66 1.35 8.34 -2.84
C HIS A 66 2.40 7.65 -3.72
N ALA A 67 3.00 8.36 -4.68
CA ALA A 67 3.91 7.79 -5.67
C ALA A 67 5.09 7.02 -5.06
N ASP A 68 5.71 7.56 -4.01
CA ASP A 68 6.86 6.92 -3.36
C ASP A 68 6.51 5.57 -2.73
N GLN A 69 5.32 5.46 -2.15
CA GLN A 69 4.83 4.21 -1.56
C GLN A 69 4.63 3.15 -2.64
N TYR A 70 4.03 3.53 -3.77
CA TYR A 70 3.82 2.60 -4.88
C TYR A 70 5.12 2.20 -5.57
N LYS A 71 6.09 3.12 -5.72
CA LYS A 71 7.43 2.78 -6.23
C LYS A 71 8.17 1.80 -5.32
N LYS A 72 8.11 1.99 -3.99
CA LYS A 72 8.68 1.04 -3.02
C LYS A 72 8.01 -0.33 -3.13
N GLN A 73 6.68 -0.37 -3.22
CA GLN A 73 5.92 -1.61 -3.43
C GLN A 73 6.31 -2.30 -4.75
N GLY A 74 6.48 -1.55 -5.85
CA GLY A 74 6.90 -2.09 -7.14
C GLY A 74 8.30 -2.71 -7.13
N LYS A 75 9.25 -2.08 -6.43
CA LYS A 75 10.59 -2.64 -6.22
C LYS A 75 10.55 -3.93 -5.40
N GLY A 76 9.80 -3.95 -4.29
CA GLY A 76 9.61 -5.15 -3.47
C GLY A 76 8.88 -6.28 -4.19
N ALA A 77 7.98 -5.94 -5.12
CA ALA A 77 7.27 -6.91 -5.94
C ALA A 77 8.17 -7.63 -6.96
N SER A 78 9.17 -6.94 -7.52
CA SER A 78 10.13 -7.54 -8.47
C SER A 78 11.10 -8.51 -7.79
N THR A 79 11.42 -8.30 -6.51
CA THR A 79 12.31 -9.17 -5.73
C THR A 79 11.58 -10.32 -5.03
N SER A 80 10.25 -10.31 -4.98
CA SER A 80 9.44 -11.29 -4.24
C SER A 80 8.42 -11.95 -5.16
N THR A 81 8.90 -12.81 -6.04
CA THR A 81 8.06 -13.67 -6.90
C THR A 81 7.48 -14.89 -6.16
N ALA A 82 7.68 -15.03 -4.84
CA ALA A 82 7.21 -16.19 -4.09
C ALA A 82 6.23 -15.91 -2.92
N PHE A 83 6.02 -14.66 -2.49
CA PHE A 83 5.25 -14.39 -1.26
C PHE A 83 4.32 -13.18 -1.28
N GLN A 84 4.02 -12.64 -2.45
CA GLN A 84 3.00 -11.60 -2.59
C GLN A 84 1.61 -12.23 -2.56
N THR A 85 1.04 -12.37 -1.37
CA THR A 85 -0.36 -12.04 -1.08
C THR A 85 -0.58 -12.13 0.42
N THR A 86 -0.43 -11.00 1.12
CA THR A 86 -1.34 -10.52 2.17
C THR A 86 -0.80 -9.18 2.66
N ARG A 87 -1.40 -8.09 2.18
CA ARG A 87 -1.67 -6.84 2.91
C ARG A 87 -0.83 -6.65 4.20
N ASN A 88 0.32 -5.97 4.11
CA ASN A 88 1.23 -5.61 5.22
C ASN A 88 1.83 -6.79 6.01
N ARG A 89 2.83 -7.48 5.44
CA ARG A 89 3.84 -8.13 6.28
C ARG A 89 4.68 -7.06 6.98
N THR A 90 4.72 -7.09 8.31
CA THR A 90 5.67 -6.28 9.08
C THR A 90 7.07 -6.89 8.97
N ILE A 91 8.12 -6.08 9.21
CA ILE A 91 9.52 -6.54 9.16
C ILE A 91 9.73 -7.75 10.07
N PHE A 92 9.16 -7.71 11.29
CA PHE A 92 9.17 -8.82 12.25
C PHE A 92 8.60 -10.14 11.71
N VAL A 93 7.54 -10.09 10.90
CA VAL A 93 6.93 -11.29 10.33
C VAL A 93 7.87 -11.91 9.29
N ILE A 94 8.55 -11.09 8.48
CA ILE A 94 9.50 -11.57 7.47
C ILE A 94 10.72 -12.23 8.14
N GLU A 95 11.29 -11.57 9.15
CA GLU A 95 12.44 -12.11 9.89
C GLU A 95 12.08 -13.40 10.63
N MET A 96 10.91 -13.42 11.28
CA MET A 96 10.40 -14.63 11.95
C MET A 96 10.20 -15.78 10.97
N GLU A 97 9.61 -15.53 9.79
CA GLU A 97 9.43 -16.55 8.73
C GLU A 97 10.79 -17.11 8.26
N GLY A 98 11.80 -16.26 8.08
CA GLY A 98 13.15 -16.67 7.70
C GLY A 98 13.79 -17.61 8.74
N LEU A 99 13.73 -17.24 10.02
CA LEU A 99 14.24 -18.08 11.11
C LEU A 99 13.47 -19.39 11.25
N LEU A 100 12.15 -19.35 11.06
CA LEU A 100 11.30 -20.54 11.14
C LEU A 100 11.61 -21.53 10.01
N LEU A 101 11.90 -21.05 8.80
CA LEU A 101 12.29 -21.88 7.65
C LEU A 101 13.61 -22.61 7.91
N VAL A 102 14.63 -21.93 8.43
CA VAL A 102 15.92 -22.56 8.77
C VAL A 102 15.73 -23.66 9.80
N TRP A 103 14.88 -23.45 10.80
CA TRP A 103 14.58 -24.47 11.80
C TRP A 103 13.81 -25.67 11.24
N ILE A 104 12.84 -25.43 10.37
CA ILE A 104 12.11 -26.51 9.68
C ILE A 104 13.06 -27.33 8.81
N ASP A 105 13.99 -26.67 8.11
CA ASP A 105 14.97 -27.34 7.27
C ASP A 105 15.91 -28.23 8.09
N ASP A 106 16.44 -27.74 9.22
CA ASP A 106 17.24 -28.54 10.17
C ASP A 106 16.48 -29.78 10.68
N CYS A 107 15.20 -29.62 11.01
CA CYS A 107 14.36 -30.75 11.42
C CYS A 107 14.14 -31.76 10.29
N ASN A 108 13.95 -31.29 9.05
CA ASN A 108 13.81 -32.15 7.87
C ASN A 108 15.09 -32.94 7.57
N GLN A 109 16.26 -32.30 7.70
CA GLN A 109 17.56 -32.94 7.58
C GLN A 109 17.74 -34.04 8.62
N LYS A 110 17.31 -33.78 9.87
CA LYS A 110 17.34 -34.74 10.98
C LYS A 110 16.21 -35.77 10.97
N ARG A 111 15.34 -35.76 9.95
CA ARG A 111 14.16 -36.65 9.83
C ARG A 111 13.21 -36.56 11.03
N ILE A 112 13.12 -35.40 11.67
CA ILE A 112 12.20 -35.13 12.77
C ILE A 112 10.86 -34.72 12.19
N SER A 113 9.80 -35.48 12.47
CA SER A 113 8.44 -35.09 12.09
C SER A 113 7.96 -33.94 12.98
N ILE A 114 7.73 -32.76 12.40
CA ILE A 114 7.22 -31.60 13.13
C ILE A 114 5.71 -31.48 12.91
N SER A 115 4.95 -31.28 13.99
CA SER A 115 3.52 -30.99 13.90
C SER A 115 3.26 -29.51 13.64
N LEU A 116 2.10 -29.19 13.07
CA LEU A 116 1.66 -27.81 12.88
C LEU A 116 1.65 -27.01 14.21
N MET A 117 1.35 -27.67 15.34
CA MET A 117 1.37 -27.03 16.65
C MET A 117 2.79 -26.63 17.08
N ALA A 118 3.78 -27.49 16.84
CA ALA A 118 5.17 -27.18 17.12
C ALA A 118 5.68 -26.02 16.25
N ILE A 119 5.29 -25.98 14.96
CA ILE A 119 5.62 -24.87 14.06
C ILE A 119 5.02 -23.54 14.59
N LYS A 120 3.73 -23.55 14.97
CA LYS A 120 3.07 -22.35 15.53
C LYS A 120 3.71 -21.89 16.84
N ALA A 121 4.00 -22.82 17.75
CA ALA A 121 4.66 -22.49 19.02
C ALA A 121 6.05 -21.88 18.79
N LYS A 122 6.82 -22.44 17.86
CA LYS A 122 8.13 -21.91 17.48
C LYS A 122 8.02 -20.51 16.86
N ALA A 123 7.05 -20.29 15.98
CA ALA A 123 6.78 -18.98 15.37
C ALA A 123 6.46 -17.91 16.43
N ILE A 124 5.60 -18.22 17.40
CA ILE A 124 5.25 -17.31 18.50
C ILE A 124 6.48 -16.96 19.34
N SER A 125 7.28 -17.97 19.69
CA SER A 125 8.51 -17.78 20.48
C SER A 125 9.54 -16.91 19.74
N LEU A 126 9.75 -17.15 18.43
CA LEU A 126 10.66 -16.35 17.61
C LEU A 126 10.19 -14.91 17.49
N PHE A 127 8.89 -14.70 17.27
CA PHE A 127 8.32 -13.36 17.17
C PHE A 127 8.47 -12.56 18.46
N GLY A 128 8.22 -13.19 19.62
CA GLY A 128 8.44 -12.56 20.93
C GLY A 128 9.90 -12.11 21.12
N CYS A 129 10.85 -12.98 20.81
CA CYS A 129 12.28 -12.67 20.91
C CYS A 129 12.71 -11.52 19.98
N LEU A 130 12.16 -11.44 18.77
CA LEU A 130 12.45 -10.33 17.85
C LEU A 130 11.93 -8.99 18.38
N LYS A 131 10.74 -9.00 19.00
CA LYS A 131 10.16 -7.79 19.60
C LYS A 131 10.96 -7.29 20.80
N GLU A 132 11.42 -8.19 21.67
CA GLU A 132 12.25 -7.85 22.83
C GLU A 132 13.60 -7.24 22.44
N LYS A 133 14.18 -7.68 21.31
CA LYS A 133 15.45 -7.13 20.81
C LYS A 133 15.33 -5.68 20.35
N GLU A 134 14.24 -5.31 19.68
CA GLU A 134 14.00 -3.92 19.28
C GLU A 134 13.91 -3.01 20.51
N GLU A 135 13.12 -3.41 21.51
CA GLU A 135 12.92 -2.64 22.74
C GLU A 135 14.20 -2.45 23.58
N ASN A 136 15.21 -3.30 23.38
CA ASN A 136 16.52 -3.17 24.03
C ASN A 136 17.52 -2.36 23.19
N GLN A 137 17.46 -2.44 21.85
CA GLN A 137 18.32 -1.61 20.99
C GLN A 137 18.00 -0.11 21.14
N GLU A 138 16.74 0.28 21.32
CA GLU A 138 16.37 1.68 21.58
C GLU A 138 16.90 2.21 22.93
N LYS A 139 17.12 1.33 23.92
CA LYS A 139 17.62 1.72 25.24
C LYS A 139 19.13 1.88 25.28
N GLU A 140 19.86 1.14 24.44
CA GLU A 140 21.32 1.22 24.39
C GLU A 140 21.81 2.47 23.65
N GLU A 141 21.06 3.00 22.66
CA GLU A 141 21.44 4.22 21.94
C GLU A 141 21.29 5.51 22.78
N THR A 142 20.51 5.49 23.87
CA THR A 142 20.41 6.63 24.81
C THR A 142 21.53 6.63 25.87
N CYS A 143 22.28 5.53 26.01
CA CYS A 143 23.27 5.38 27.08
C CYS A 143 24.69 5.85 26.70
N PHE A 144 24.98 6.07 25.41
CA PHE A 144 26.32 6.48 24.96
C PHE A 144 26.52 8.01 24.79
N ALA A 145 25.52 8.84 25.10
CA ALA A 145 25.59 10.30 24.89
C ALA A 145 25.95 11.14 26.13
N SER A 146 26.40 10.54 27.24
CA SER A 146 26.80 11.31 28.44
C SER A 146 28.06 10.74 29.08
N SER A 147 29.22 11.12 28.53
CA SER A 147 30.53 11.02 29.18
C SER A 147 31.44 12.07 28.52
N GLY A 148 31.27 13.33 28.93
CA GLY A 148 32.12 14.47 28.56
C GLY A 148 32.18 15.45 29.72
#